data_AF-A0A8F9S2Z6-F1
#
_entry.id   AF-A0A8F9S2Z6-F1
#
_cell.length_a   1.000
_cell.length_b   1.000
_cell.length_c   1.000
_cell.angle_alpha   90.00
_cell.angle_beta   90.00
_cell.angle_gamma   90.00
#
_symmetry.space_group_name_H-M   'P 1'
#
loop_
_entity.id
_entity.type
_entity.pdbx_description
1 polymer ?
#
loop_
_entity_poly.entity_id
_entity_poly.type
_entity_poly.pdbx_seq_one_letter_code
_entity_poly.pdbx_strand_id
1 'polypeptide(L)' 'IPYPLFQSHVEDLYVEGLPEGIPFRRPSTYGIPRLERILLAKERIRFVIK' A
#
# COMPACT_ATOMS: atom_id res chain seq x y z
N ILE A 1 2.39 -9.73 3.93
CA ILE A 1 3.22 -8.78 3.13
C ILE A 1 4.40 -8.32 3.96
N PRO A 2 5.64 -8.47 3.45
CA PRO A 2 6.83 -7.95 4.12
C PRO A 2 7.00 -6.45 3.87
N TYR A 3 6.35 -5.61 4.69
CA TYR A 3 6.42 -4.14 4.58
C TYR A 3 7.84 -3.57 4.52
N PRO A 4 8.81 -4.04 5.34
CA PRO A 4 10.17 -3.52 5.28
C PRO A 4 10.85 -3.75 3.92
N LEU A 5 10.60 -4.89 3.26
CA LEU A 5 11.20 -5.18 1.95
C LEU A 5 10.69 -4.25 0.87
N PHE A 6 9.38 -4.01 0.81
CA PHE A 6 8.77 -3.03 -0.10
C PHE A 6 9.20 -1.59 0.19
N GLN A 7 9.59 -1.28 1.43
CA GLN A 7 10.08 0.05 1.80
C GLN A 7 11.57 0.24 1.48
N SER A 8 12.37 -0.82 1.58
CA SER A 8 13.81 -0.79 1.30
C SER A 8 14.15 -0.99 -0.18
N HIS A 9 13.29 -1.68 -0.95
CA HIS A 9 13.54 -2.05 -2.35
C HIS A 9 12.44 -1.52 -3.28
N VAL A 10 12.17 -0.22 -3.25
CA VAL A 10 11.08 0.40 -4.01
C VAL A 10 11.21 0.29 -5.54
N GLU A 11 12.42 0.04 -6.05
CA GLU A 11 12.67 -0.12 -7.48
C GLU A 11 12.20 -1.49 -8.03
N ASP A 12 12.25 -2.51 -7.17
CA ASP A 12 11.94 -3.91 -7.48
C ASP A 12 10.59 -4.35 -6.91
N LEU A 13 10.23 -3.84 -5.73
CA LEU A 13 9.06 -4.19 -4.94
C LEU A 13 8.25 -2.94 -4.62
N TYR A 14 7.12 -2.75 -5.30
CA TYR A 14 6.30 -1.55 -5.10
C TYR A 14 4.81 -1.84 -5.19
N VAL A 15 4.02 -0.85 -4.76
CA VAL A 15 2.56 -0.95 -4.70
C VAL A 15 1.94 0.12 -5.57
N GLU A 16 1.09 -0.29 -6.50
CA GLU A 16 0.32 0.58 -7.38
C GLU A 16 -1.15 0.66 -6.93
N GLY A 17 -1.86 1.71 -7.36
CA GLY A 17 -3.30 1.83 -7.18
C GLY A 17 -3.77 2.15 -5.76
N LEU A 18 -2.85 2.54 -4.87
CA LEU A 18 -3.22 3.11 -3.57
C LEU A 18 -3.98 4.43 -3.74
N PRO A 19 -4.91 4.75 -2.82
CA PRO A 19 -5.59 6.04 -2.85
C PRO A 19 -4.61 7.21 -2.75
N GLU A 20 -4.89 8.28 -3.48
CA GLU A 20 -4.09 9.50 -3.48
C GLU A 20 -3.90 10.04 -2.05
N GLY A 21 -2.65 10.41 -1.72
CA GLY A 21 -2.27 10.91 -0.41
C GLY A 21 -2.14 9.84 0.69
N ILE A 22 -2.29 8.54 0.38
CA ILE A 22 -2.08 7.45 1.34
C ILE A 22 -0.77 6.72 1.01
N PRO A 23 0.30 6.90 1.81
CA PRO A 23 1.57 6.19 1.59
C PRO A 23 1.45 4.73 1.99
N PHE A 24 2.18 3.82 1.34
CA PHE A 24 2.21 2.40 1.69
C PHE A 24 2.90 2.14 3.05
N ARG A 25 2.13 1.66 4.03
CA ARG A 25 2.55 1.39 5.42
C ARG A 25 1.73 0.23 6.01
N ARG A 26 2.08 -0.16 7.24
CA ARG A 26 1.36 -1.22 7.97
C ARG A 26 -0.09 -0.78 8.26
N PRO A 27 -1.09 -1.67 8.12
CA PRO A 27 -2.50 -1.34 8.35
C PRO A 27 -2.79 -0.75 9.71
N SER A 28 -2.08 -1.22 10.75
CA SER A 28 -2.20 -0.73 12.13
C SER A 28 -1.79 0.73 12.32
N THR A 29 -1.12 1.35 11.34
CA THR A 29 -0.72 2.76 11.37
C THR A 29 -1.75 3.71 10.76
N TYR A 30 -2.80 3.17 10.12
CA TYR A 30 -3.87 3.95 9.54
C TYR A 30 -5.05 4.07 10.52
N GLY A 31 -5.65 5.25 10.58
CA GLY A 31 -6.97 5.41 11.20
C GLY A 31 -8.07 4.78 10.34
N ILE A 32 -9.22 4.52 10.95
CA ILE A 32 -10.39 3.89 10.32
C ILE A 32 -10.74 4.52 8.95
N PRO A 33 -10.82 5.87 8.80
CA PRO A 33 -11.21 6.47 7.52
C PRO A 33 -10.22 6.18 6.39
N ARG A 34 -8.93 6.03 6.69
CA ARG A 34 -7.91 5.67 5.69
C ARG A 34 -8.01 4.21 5.29
N LEU A 35 -8.29 3.32 6.24
CA LEU A 35 -8.51 1.90 5.96
C LEU A 35 -9.73 1.70 5.06
N GLU A 36 -10.83 2.40 5.32
CA GLU A 36 -12.02 2.38 4.46
C GLU A 36 -11.68 2.82 3.03
N ARG A 37 -10.94 3.92 2.86
CA ARG A 37 -10.50 4.38 1.52
C ARG A 37 -9.61 3.36 0.81
N ILE A 38 -8.73 2.67 1.52
CA ILE A 38 -7.89 1.59 0.96
C ILE A 38 -8.79 0.42 0.50
N LEU A 39 -9.78 0.02 1.30
CA LEU A 39 -10.71 -1.06 0.96
C LEU A 39 -11.59 -0.73 -0.26
N LEU A 40 -12.03 0.53 -0.39
CA LEU A 40 -12.77 1.00 -1.58
C LEU A 40 -11.93 0.98 -2.86
N ALA A 41 -10.59 1.09 -2.73
CA ALA A 41 -9.66 1.01 -3.84
C ALA A 41 -9.09 -0.38 -4.07
N LYS A 42 -9.52 -1.42 -3.33
CA LYS A 42 -8.90 -2.76 -3.33
C LYS A 42 -8.68 -3.36 -4.71
N GLU A 43 -9.62 -3.18 -5.64
CA GLU A 43 -9.55 -3.71 -7.02
C GLU A 43 -8.46 -3.05 -7.87
N ARG A 44 -8.03 -1.85 -7.48
CA ARG A 44 -6.97 -1.09 -8.15
C ARG A 44 -5.59 -1.38 -7.54
N ILE A 45 -5.55 -1.83 -6.27
CA ILE A 45 -4.31 -2.06 -5.53
C ILE A 45 -3.60 -3.29 -6.07
N ARG A 46 -2.35 -3.11 -6.50
CA ARG A 46 -1.51 -4.19 -7.03
C ARG A 46 -0.13 -4.16 -6.38
N PHE A 47 0.39 -5.33 -6.05
CA PHE A 47 1.75 -5.51 -5.57
C PHE A 47 2.60 -5.97 -6.75
N VAL A 48 3.59 -5.17 -7.11
CA VAL A 48 4.49 -5.45 -8.23
C VAL A 48 5.81 -6.00 -7.68
N ILE A 49 6.27 -7.08 -8.29
CA ILE A 49 7.56 -7.73 -8.04
C ILE A 49 8.23 -7.81 -9.41
N LYS A 50 9.34 -7.10 -9.60
CA LYS A 50 10.17 -7.23 -10.81
C LYS A 50 11.00 -8.51 -10.80
#